data_AF-A0A4V4U8E9-F1
#
_entry.id   AF-A0A4V4U8E9-F1
#
_cell.length_a   1.000
_cell.length_b   1.000
_cell.length_c   1.000
_cell.angle_alpha   90.00
_cell.angle_beta   90.00
_cell.angle_gamma   90.00
#
_symmetry.space_group_name_H-M   'P 1'
#
loop_
_entity.id
_entity.type
_entity.pdbx_description
1 polymer ?
#
loop_
_entity_poly.entity_id
_entity_poly.type
_entity_poly.pdbx_seq_one_letter_code
_entity_poly.pdbx_strand_id
1 'polypeptide(L)'
;MSFLSRLLGLEADPRDALRPLWFRVVEISRLPEYYAKSGVADSVDGRFDMVVHVLAIIMLRMEKSRGLNRKSAHLTELFVEDMDGQLRESGVGDVVVGKHMGRLMGALGGRMGALRSVLGTGDTEQLAEALERNVHWGDNPDPQSLATRLQALYDDLSRRSDEDVLAGRIAQ
;
A
#
# COMPACT_ATOMS: atom_id res chain seq x y z
N MET A 1 32.59 0.73 -15.54
CA MET A 1 32.81 -0.56 -14.83
C MET A 1 31.49 -1.28 -14.47
N SER A 2 30.38 -1.11 -15.22
CA SER A 2 29.02 -1.36 -14.67
C SER A 2 28.22 -2.50 -15.33
N PHE A 3 28.60 -3.00 -16.51
CA PHE A 3 27.76 -3.98 -17.23
C PHE A 3 27.99 -5.43 -16.77
N LEU A 4 29.24 -5.81 -16.48
CA LEU A 4 29.61 -7.18 -16.09
C LEU A 4 29.11 -7.53 -14.68
N SER A 5 29.14 -6.58 -13.74
CA SER A 5 28.66 -6.78 -12.37
C SER A 5 27.15 -7.04 -12.32
N ARG A 6 26.38 -6.36 -13.20
CA ARG A 6 24.94 -6.53 -13.34
C ARG A 6 24.57 -7.85 -14.02
N LEU A 7 25.38 -8.31 -14.98
CA LEU A 7 25.20 -9.61 -15.65
C LEU A 7 25.54 -10.80 -14.72
N LEU A 8 26.50 -10.63 -13.81
CA LEU A 8 26.93 -11.65 -12.85
C LEU A 8 26.11 -11.67 -11.55
N GLY A 9 25.07 -10.84 -11.41
CA GLY A 9 24.26 -10.75 -10.19
C GLY A 9 25.04 -10.24 -8.96
N LEU A 10 26.14 -9.52 -9.17
CA LEU A 10 27.01 -9.01 -8.11
C LEU A 10 26.56 -7.65 -7.57
N GLU A 11 25.68 -6.94 -8.28
CA GLU A 11 25.02 -5.73 -7.77
C GLU A 11 23.73 -6.12 -7.04
N ALA A 12 23.59 -5.67 -5.80
CA ALA A 12 22.35 -5.81 -5.03
C ALA A 12 21.19 -5.11 -5.74
N ASP A 13 19.99 -5.71 -5.70
CA ASP A 13 18.80 -5.11 -6.30
C ASP A 13 18.48 -3.81 -5.54
N PRO A 14 18.34 -2.65 -6.20
CA PRO A 14 18.00 -1.40 -5.52
C PRO A 14 16.68 -1.48 -4.72
N ARG A 15 15.81 -2.44 -5.04
CA ARG A 15 14.56 -2.73 -4.32
C ARG A 15 14.80 -3.45 -2.99
N ASP A 16 15.95 -4.10 -2.78
CA ASP A 16 16.26 -4.82 -1.53
C ASP A 16 16.20 -3.89 -0.31
N ALA A 17 16.61 -2.62 -0.47
CA ALA A 17 16.52 -1.60 0.57
C ALA A 17 15.09 -1.22 0.95
N LEU A 18 14.08 -1.58 0.14
CA LEU A 18 12.66 -1.31 0.40
C LEU A 18 11.89 -2.56 0.85
N ARG A 19 12.49 -3.76 0.82
CA ARG A 19 11.84 -4.98 1.29
C ARG A 19 11.31 -4.87 2.72
N PRO A 20 12.04 -4.28 3.69
CA PRO A 20 11.50 -4.08 5.04
C PRO A 20 10.22 -3.23 5.05
N LEU A 21 10.20 -2.13 4.28
CA LEU A 21 9.01 -1.30 4.13
C LEU A 21 7.86 -2.06 3.45
N TRP A 22 8.13 -2.84 2.41
CA TRP A 22 7.12 -3.67 1.76
C TRP A 22 6.51 -4.70 2.71
N PHE A 23 7.32 -5.43 3.47
CA PHE A 23 6.80 -6.35 4.48
C PHE A 23 5.97 -5.62 5.52
N ARG A 24 6.38 -4.40 5.91
CA ARG A 24 5.60 -3.60 6.83
C ARG A 24 4.24 -3.17 6.26
N VAL A 25 4.15 -2.85 4.97
CA VAL A 25 2.87 -2.58 4.26
C VAL A 25 1.94 -3.78 4.41
N VAL A 26 2.45 -4.99 4.12
CA VAL A 26 1.69 -6.23 4.20
C VAL A 26 1.27 -6.53 5.63
N GLU A 27 2.16 -6.37 6.61
CA GLU A 27 1.83 -6.55 8.03
C GLU A 27 0.72 -5.59 8.49
N ILE A 28 0.86 -4.30 8.21
CA ILE A 28 -0.12 -3.29 8.61
C ILE A 28 -1.47 -3.58 7.95
N SER A 29 -1.50 -3.86 6.65
CA SER A 29 -2.76 -4.18 5.94
C SER A 29 -3.49 -5.42 6.47
N ARG A 30 -2.81 -6.30 7.20
CA ARG A 30 -3.36 -7.53 7.80
C ARG A 30 -3.69 -7.38 9.29
N LEU A 31 -3.64 -6.16 9.83
CA LEU A 31 -4.02 -5.90 11.22
C LEU A 31 -5.47 -6.38 11.49
N PRO A 32 -5.70 -7.29 12.46
CA PRO A 32 -7.00 -7.91 12.69
C PRO A 32 -8.12 -6.91 12.95
N GLU A 33 -7.80 -5.76 13.55
CA GLU A 33 -8.75 -4.68 13.84
C GLU A 33 -9.44 -4.10 12.61
N TYR A 34 -8.79 -4.08 11.44
CA TYR A 34 -9.42 -3.58 10.21
C TYR A 34 -10.64 -4.43 9.84
N TYR A 35 -10.53 -5.74 10.03
CA TYR A 35 -11.57 -6.70 9.71
C TYR A 35 -12.56 -6.84 10.87
N ALA A 36 -12.05 -7.07 12.09
CA ALA A 36 -12.86 -7.41 13.24
C ALA A 36 -13.53 -6.21 13.93
N LYS A 37 -12.98 -5.00 13.79
CA LYS A 37 -13.49 -3.78 14.44
C LYS A 37 -14.00 -2.75 13.45
N SER A 38 -13.35 -2.62 12.30
CA SER A 38 -13.76 -1.66 11.27
C SER A 38 -14.63 -2.28 10.18
N GLY A 39 -14.82 -3.61 10.16
CA GLY A 39 -15.81 -4.26 9.30
C GLY A 39 -15.38 -4.49 7.86
N VAL A 40 -14.09 -4.36 7.54
CA VAL A 40 -13.56 -4.73 6.22
C VAL A 40 -13.80 -6.23 5.97
N ALA A 41 -14.21 -6.59 4.75
CA ALA A 41 -14.42 -7.99 4.40
C ALA A 41 -13.10 -8.77 4.49
N ASP A 42 -13.10 -9.90 5.21
CA ASP A 42 -11.97 -10.84 5.20
C ASP A 42 -12.03 -11.75 3.97
N SER A 43 -11.94 -11.12 2.80
CA SER A 43 -11.94 -11.75 1.48
C SER A 43 -10.68 -11.35 0.71
N VAL A 44 -10.43 -11.95 -0.47
CA VAL A 44 -9.32 -11.55 -1.34
C VAL A 44 -9.42 -10.07 -1.71
N ASP A 45 -10.62 -9.61 -2.09
CA ASP A 45 -10.84 -8.21 -2.49
C ASP A 45 -10.70 -7.24 -1.31
N GLY A 46 -11.21 -7.59 -0.12
CA GLY A 46 -11.07 -6.75 1.07
C GLY A 46 -9.63 -6.65 1.57
N ARG A 47 -8.87 -7.76 1.55
CA ARG A 47 -7.43 -7.75 1.86
C ARG A 47 -6.64 -6.94 0.85
N PHE A 48 -6.98 -7.04 -0.44
CA PHE A 48 -6.38 -6.23 -1.49
C PHE A 48 -6.64 -4.74 -1.24
N ASP A 49 -7.87 -4.36 -0.90
CA ASP A 49 -8.17 -2.97 -0.56
C ASP A 49 -7.31 -2.46 0.59
N MET A 50 -7.10 -3.26 1.64
CA MET A 50 -6.24 -2.84 2.75
C MET A 50 -4.78 -2.68 2.35
N VAL A 51 -4.23 -3.60 1.53
CA VAL A 51 -2.87 -3.45 0.97
C VAL A 51 -2.77 -2.15 0.20
N VAL A 52 -3.74 -1.87 -0.67
CA VAL A 52 -3.73 -0.66 -1.51
C VAL A 52 -3.86 0.62 -0.69
N HIS A 53 -4.76 0.67 0.30
CA HIS A 53 -4.91 1.87 1.13
C HIS A 53 -3.65 2.14 1.96
N VAL A 54 -3.07 1.11 2.60
CA VAL A 54 -1.83 1.24 3.38
C VAL A 54 -0.66 1.66 2.47
N LEU A 55 -0.51 1.02 1.31
CA LEU A 55 0.51 1.39 0.33
C LEU A 55 0.33 2.83 -0.16
N ALA A 56 -0.89 3.24 -0.50
CA ALA A 56 -1.19 4.59 -0.94
C ALA A 56 -0.82 5.64 0.11
N ILE A 57 -1.14 5.42 1.38
CA ILE A 57 -0.77 6.33 2.49
C ILE A 57 0.75 6.45 2.61
N ILE A 58 1.48 5.34 2.52
CA ILE A 58 2.94 5.34 2.57
C ILE A 58 3.52 6.08 1.35
N MET A 59 3.00 5.84 0.15
CA MET A 59 3.44 6.54 -1.06
C MET A 59 3.19 8.06 -0.96
N LEU A 60 2.05 8.48 -0.41
CA LEU A 60 1.76 9.90 -0.13
C LEU A 60 2.77 10.51 0.85
N ARG A 61 3.26 9.75 1.84
CA ARG A 61 4.37 10.19 2.71
C ARG A 61 5.69 10.25 1.95
N MET A 62 5.97 9.29 1.08
CA MET A 62 7.22 9.26 0.29
C MET A 62 7.33 10.46 -0.66
N GLU A 63 6.23 10.88 -1.29
CA GLU A 63 6.19 12.04 -2.19
C GLU A 63 6.63 13.35 -1.51
N LYS A 64 6.40 13.49 -0.20
CA LYS A 64 6.78 14.67 0.58
C LYS A 64 8.28 14.75 0.87
N SER A 65 9.05 13.69 0.64
CA SER A 65 10.51 13.68 0.78
C SER A 65 11.18 13.48 -0.57
N ARG A 66 12.16 14.33 -0.91
CA ARG A 66 12.97 14.14 -2.13
C ARG A 66 13.73 12.80 -2.13
N GLY A 67 14.18 12.34 -0.96
CA GLY A 67 14.93 11.09 -0.81
C GLY A 67 14.05 9.86 -1.02
N LEU A 68 12.85 9.87 -0.42
CA LEU A 68 11.89 8.78 -0.56
C LEU A 68 11.18 8.78 -1.91
N ASN A 69 10.81 9.94 -2.44
CA ASN A 69 10.07 10.05 -3.70
C ASN A 69 10.83 9.39 -4.86
N ARG A 70 12.17 9.50 -4.89
CA ARG A 70 13.00 8.81 -5.88
C ARG A 70 12.95 7.28 -5.81
N LYS A 71 12.46 6.72 -4.70
CA LYS A 71 12.36 5.28 -4.43
C LYS A 71 10.91 4.76 -4.51
N SER A 72 9.91 5.61 -4.73
CA SER A 72 8.50 5.21 -4.78
C SER A 72 8.22 4.20 -5.90
N ALA A 73 8.85 4.38 -7.06
CA ALA A 73 8.76 3.44 -8.18
C ALA A 73 9.22 2.02 -7.79
N HIS A 74 10.31 1.91 -7.02
CA HIS A 74 10.81 0.61 -6.54
C HIS A 74 9.88 -0.06 -5.53
N LEU A 75 9.17 0.71 -4.71
CA LEU A 75 8.12 0.15 -3.83
C LEU A 75 6.93 -0.34 -4.65
N THR A 76 6.53 0.40 -5.68
CA THR A 76 5.48 -0.02 -6.63
C THR A 76 5.89 -1.29 -7.38
N GLU A 77 7.15 -1.42 -7.78
CA GLU A 77 7.67 -2.64 -8.42
C GLU A 77 7.57 -3.86 -7.50
N LEU A 78 7.83 -3.71 -6.19
CA LEU A 78 7.64 -4.79 -5.21
C LEU A 78 6.17 -5.18 -5.06
N PHE A 79 5.27 -4.19 -5.05
CA PHE A 79 3.81 -4.46 -5.08
C PHE A 79 3.40 -5.23 -6.34
N VAL A 80 3.88 -4.79 -7.51
CA VAL A 80 3.58 -5.46 -8.79
C VAL A 80 4.12 -6.89 -8.81
N GLU A 81 5.33 -7.12 -8.31
CA GLU A 81 5.94 -8.45 -8.21
C GLU A 81 5.11 -9.39 -7.33
N ASP A 82 4.68 -8.93 -6.15
CA ASP A 82 3.85 -9.74 -5.24
C ASP A 82 2.47 -10.02 -5.84
N MET A 83 1.83 -9.02 -6.44
CA MET A 83 0.51 -9.19 -7.06
C MET A 83 0.54 -10.09 -8.30
N ASP A 84 1.58 -10.00 -9.14
CA ASP A 84 1.75 -10.88 -10.31
C ASP A 84 1.92 -12.34 -9.86
N GLY A 85 2.74 -12.58 -8.82
CA GLY A 85 2.89 -13.90 -8.21
C GLY A 85 1.57 -14.47 -7.72
N GLN A 86 0.81 -13.70 -6.92
CA GLN A 86 -0.49 -14.13 -6.38
C GLN A 86 -1.53 -14.41 -7.49
N LEU A 87 -1.57 -13.59 -8.54
CA LEU A 87 -2.47 -13.82 -9.68
C LEU A 87 -2.14 -15.15 -10.37
N ARG A 88 -0.87 -15.42 -10.65
CA ARG A 88 -0.43 -16.66 -11.31
C ARG A 88 -0.69 -17.89 -10.44
N GLU A 89 -0.42 -17.81 -9.15
CA GLU A 89 -0.70 -18.86 -8.18
C GLU A 89 -2.20 -19.17 -8.09
N SER A 90 -3.06 -18.17 -8.24
CA SER A 90 -4.52 -18.35 -8.29
C SER A 90 -5.04 -18.91 -9.64
N GLY A 91 -4.14 -19.21 -10.58
CA GLY A 91 -4.48 -19.80 -11.88
C GLY A 91 -4.86 -18.79 -12.96
N VAL A 92 -4.60 -17.49 -12.76
CA VAL A 92 -4.79 -16.47 -13.79
C VAL A 92 -3.75 -16.70 -14.89
N GLY A 93 -4.23 -17.00 -16.10
CA GLY A 93 -3.37 -17.26 -17.25
C GLY A 93 -2.59 -16.04 -17.76
N ASP A 94 -1.41 -16.30 -18.32
CA ASP A 94 -0.45 -15.29 -18.81
C ASP A 94 -1.06 -14.27 -19.77
N VAL A 95 -2.05 -14.66 -20.56
CA VAL A 95 -2.70 -13.82 -21.57
C VAL A 95 -3.50 -12.67 -20.93
N VAL A 96 -4.07 -12.89 -19.74
CA VAL A 96 -4.93 -11.89 -19.08
C VAL A 96 -4.26 -11.20 -17.90
N VAL A 97 -3.11 -11.70 -17.42
CA VAL A 97 -2.41 -11.15 -16.23
C VAL A 97 -2.14 -9.65 -16.35
N GLY A 98 -1.73 -9.18 -17.53
CA GLY A 98 -1.48 -7.75 -17.78
C GLY A 98 -2.75 -6.89 -17.64
N LYS A 99 -3.92 -7.41 -17.99
CA LYS A 99 -5.20 -6.73 -17.80
C LYS A 99 -5.58 -6.65 -16.32
N HIS A 100 -5.31 -7.71 -15.56
CA HIS A 100 -5.49 -7.69 -14.11
C HIS A 100 -4.53 -6.68 -13.47
N MET A 101 -3.24 -6.72 -13.83
CA MET A 101 -2.25 -5.77 -13.33
C MET A 101 -2.63 -4.32 -13.64
N GLY A 102 -3.11 -4.02 -14.85
CA GLY A 102 -3.61 -2.70 -15.21
C GLY A 102 -4.77 -2.22 -14.32
N ARG A 103 -5.68 -3.12 -13.91
CA ARG A 103 -6.75 -2.80 -12.96
C ARG A 103 -6.22 -2.54 -11.56
N LEU A 104 -5.26 -3.33 -11.08
CA LEU A 104 -4.64 -3.14 -9.76
C LEU A 104 -3.90 -1.79 -9.69
N MET A 105 -3.17 -1.44 -10.74
CA MET A 105 -2.50 -0.13 -10.85
C MET A 105 -3.49 1.03 -10.93
N GLY A 106 -4.59 0.86 -11.67
CA GLY A 106 -5.69 1.85 -11.69
C GLY A 106 -6.35 2.02 -10.31
N ALA A 107 -6.56 0.92 -9.60
CA ALA A 107 -7.07 0.89 -8.23
C ALA A 107 -6.14 1.63 -7.24
N LEU A 108 -4.83 1.41 -7.32
CA LEU A 108 -3.83 2.10 -6.51
C LEU A 108 -3.81 3.60 -6.81
N GLY A 109 -3.72 3.99 -8.08
CA GLY A 109 -3.70 5.39 -8.49
C GLY A 109 -4.97 6.14 -8.10
N GLY A 110 -6.14 5.53 -8.28
CA GLY A 110 -7.44 6.11 -7.90
C GLY A 110 -7.52 6.36 -6.38
N ARG A 111 -7.13 5.38 -5.57
CA ARG A 111 -7.13 5.51 -4.09
C ARG A 111 -6.09 6.49 -3.59
N MET A 112 -4.90 6.57 -4.21
CA MET A 112 -3.95 7.65 -3.92
C MET A 112 -4.57 9.03 -4.18
N GLY A 113 -5.31 9.20 -5.28
CA GLY A 113 -6.01 10.45 -5.60
C GLY A 113 -7.08 10.81 -4.57
N ALA A 114 -7.96 9.85 -4.25
CA ALA A 114 -9.04 10.04 -3.28
C ALA A 114 -8.50 10.33 -1.85
N LEU A 115 -7.47 9.60 -1.43
CA LEU A 115 -6.85 9.82 -0.12
C LEU A 115 -6.11 11.15 -0.05
N ARG A 116 -5.46 11.59 -1.14
CA ARG A 116 -4.75 12.88 -1.18
C ARG A 116 -5.67 14.07 -0.91
N SER A 117 -6.93 14.03 -1.34
CA SER A 117 -7.87 15.15 -1.16
C SER A 117 -8.42 15.25 0.26
N VAL A 118 -8.41 14.15 1.03
CA VAL A 118 -9.01 14.09 2.37
C VAL A 118 -7.96 13.95 3.48
N LEU A 119 -6.84 13.26 3.24
CA LEU A 119 -5.79 13.12 4.25
C LEU A 119 -5.07 14.44 4.50
N GLY A 120 -4.96 14.81 5.77
CA GLY A 120 -4.32 16.05 6.21
C GLY A 120 -5.25 17.25 6.32
N THR A 121 -6.54 17.11 5.97
CA THR A 121 -7.56 18.13 6.32
C THR A 121 -7.98 18.03 7.78
N GLY A 122 -7.79 16.86 8.40
CA GLY A 122 -8.31 16.51 9.72
C GLY A 122 -9.80 16.11 9.70
N ASP A 123 -10.45 16.16 8.53
CA ASP A 123 -11.84 15.79 8.35
C ASP A 123 -11.98 14.27 8.20
N THR A 124 -12.25 13.61 9.32
CA THR A 124 -12.36 12.16 9.37
C THR A 124 -13.66 11.65 8.73
N GLU A 125 -14.67 12.50 8.58
CA GLU A 125 -15.96 12.16 7.95
C GLU A 125 -15.78 12.04 6.43
N GLN A 126 -15.10 13.01 5.80
CA GLN A 126 -14.77 12.92 4.37
C GLN A 126 -13.88 11.70 4.05
N LEU A 127 -12.96 11.34 4.96
CA LEU A 127 -12.18 10.12 4.81
C LEU A 127 -13.07 8.88 4.92
N ALA A 128 -13.99 8.83 5.87
CA ALA A 128 -14.93 7.72 6.01
C ALA A 128 -15.79 7.54 4.76
N GLU A 129 -16.33 8.61 4.19
CA GLU A 129 -17.08 8.56 2.93
C GLU A 129 -16.24 8.05 1.75
N ALA A 130 -14.98 8.47 1.67
CA ALA A 130 -14.06 7.99 0.64
C ALA A 130 -13.79 6.49 0.79
N LEU A 131 -13.60 6.00 2.02
CA LEU A 131 -13.39 4.58 2.31
C LEU A 131 -14.65 3.76 2.04
N GLU A 132 -15.83 4.27 2.39
CA GLU A 132 -17.11 3.60 2.17
C GLU A 132 -17.28 3.19 0.71
N ARG A 133 -16.85 4.04 -0.23
CA ARG A 133 -16.92 3.78 -1.69
C ARG A 133 -15.80 2.91 -2.24
N ASN A 134 -14.70 2.72 -1.51
CA ASN A 134 -13.45 2.14 -2.03
C ASN A 134 -13.01 0.87 -1.31
N VAL A 135 -13.76 0.41 -0.32
CA VAL A 135 -13.48 -0.77 0.49
C VAL A 135 -14.59 -1.80 0.31
N HIS A 136 -14.23 -3.07 0.15
CA HIS A 136 -15.14 -4.18 0.27
C HIS A 136 -15.46 -4.43 1.75
N TRP A 137 -16.72 -4.23 2.11
CA TRP A 137 -17.20 -4.38 3.48
C TRP A 137 -17.80 -5.76 3.73
N GLY A 138 -17.65 -6.24 4.97
CA GLY A 138 -18.36 -7.41 5.48
C GLY A 138 -19.75 -7.05 6.02
N ASP A 139 -20.28 -7.90 6.90
CA ASP A 139 -21.66 -7.77 7.41
C ASP A 139 -21.88 -6.56 8.33
N ASN A 140 -20.82 -6.07 8.99
CA ASN A 140 -20.89 -4.96 9.95
C ASN A 140 -19.87 -3.87 9.58
N PRO A 141 -20.10 -3.10 8.49
CA PRO A 141 -19.19 -2.02 8.10
C PRO A 141 -19.10 -0.93 9.16
N ASP A 142 -17.88 -0.46 9.44
CA ASP A 142 -17.63 0.75 10.23
C ASP A 142 -16.55 1.62 9.54
N PRO A 143 -16.94 2.37 8.50
CA PRO A 143 -16.03 3.24 7.76
C PRO A 143 -15.41 4.34 8.63
N GLN A 144 -16.12 4.80 9.66
CA GLN A 144 -15.63 5.82 10.58
C GLN A 144 -14.48 5.27 11.42
N SER A 145 -14.63 4.07 11.97
CA SER A 145 -13.53 3.40 12.68
C SER A 145 -12.32 3.20 11.78
N LEU A 146 -12.52 2.77 10.53
CA LEU A 146 -11.42 2.59 9.58
C LEU A 146 -10.72 3.92 9.29
N ALA A 147 -11.50 4.99 9.05
CA ALA A 147 -10.99 6.33 8.80
C ALA A 147 -10.11 6.82 9.95
N THR A 148 -10.56 6.67 11.20
CA THR A 148 -9.75 7.03 12.38
C THR A 148 -8.41 6.30 12.41
N ARG A 149 -8.40 4.99 12.10
CA ARG A 149 -7.16 4.20 12.11
C ARG A 149 -6.20 4.59 10.98
N LEU A 150 -6.72 4.78 9.77
CA LEU A 150 -5.90 5.18 8.63
C LEU A 150 -5.38 6.62 8.75
N GLN A 151 -6.16 7.51 9.38
CA GLN A 151 -5.69 8.84 9.75
C GLN A 151 -4.55 8.76 10.77
N ALA A 152 -4.66 7.89 11.79
CA ALA A 152 -3.59 7.69 12.77
C ALA A 152 -2.31 7.14 12.12
N LEU A 153 -2.42 6.22 11.16
CA LEU A 153 -1.28 5.74 10.37
C LEU A 153 -0.60 6.88 9.59
N TYR A 154 -1.40 7.71 8.90
CA TYR A 154 -0.89 8.88 8.19
C TYR A 154 -0.18 9.86 9.13
N ASP A 155 -0.73 10.11 10.32
CA ASP A 155 -0.16 11.01 11.32
C ASP A 155 1.13 10.46 11.94
N ASP A 156 1.23 9.14 12.18
CA ASP A 156 2.50 8.49 12.57
C ASP A 156 3.56 8.68 11.48
N LEU A 157 3.24 8.31 10.23
CA LEU A 157 4.15 8.43 9.10
C LEU A 157 4.65 9.86 8.88
N SER A 158 3.81 10.86 9.11
CA SER A 158 4.18 12.28 9.00
C SER A 158 5.30 12.69 9.96
N ARG A 159 5.42 12.01 11.10
CA ARG A 159 6.42 12.28 12.17
C ARG A 159 7.68 11.42 12.05
N ARG A 160 7.67 10.39 11.22
CA ARG A 160 8.81 9.48 11.03
C ARG A 160 9.88 10.10 10.14
N SER A 161 11.14 9.81 10.47
CA SER A 161 12.27 10.10 9.61
C SER A 161 12.20 9.25 8.33
N ASP A 162 12.87 9.69 7.27
CA ASP A 162 12.93 8.90 6.03
C ASP A 162 13.62 7.55 6.23
N GLU A 163 14.60 7.49 7.15
CA GLU A 163 15.27 6.25 7.53
C GLU A 163 14.30 5.26 8.20
N ASP A 164 13.48 5.75 9.14
CA ASP A 164 12.48 4.91 9.80
C ASP A 164 11.45 4.37 8.83
N VAL A 165 11.00 5.21 7.89
CA VAL A 165 10.07 4.78 6.84
C VAL A 165 10.71 3.68 5.99
N LEU A 166 11.93 3.85 5.49
CA LEU A 166 12.61 2.83 4.68
C LEU A 166 12.83 1.52 5.44
N ALA A 167 13.13 1.62 6.74
CA ALA A 167 13.33 0.45 7.60
C ALA A 167 12.02 -0.21 8.05
N GLY A 168 10.84 0.29 7.64
CA GLY A 168 9.54 -0.25 8.07
C GLY A 168 9.23 0.02 9.55
N ARG A 169 9.89 0.98 10.20
CA ARG A 169 9.66 1.35 11.61
C ARG A 169 8.46 2.29 11.74
N ILE A 170 7.28 1.74 11.44
CA ILE A 170 5.98 2.43 11.44
C ILE A 170 5.13 1.82 12.56
N ALA A 171 4.41 2.63 13.35
CA ALA A 171 3.57 2.12 14.44
C ALA A 171 2.38 1.26 13.93
N GLN A 172 1.86 0.40 14.82
CA GLN A 172 0.56 -0.29 14.62
C GLN A 172 -0.53 0.48 15.35
#